data_AF-A0A2R6DGD0-F1
#
_entry.id   AF-A0A2R6DGD0-F1
#
_cell.length_a   1.000
_cell.length_b   1.000
_cell.length_c   1.000
_cell.angle_alpha   90.00
_cell.angle_beta   90.00
_cell.angle_gamma   90.00
#
_symmetry.space_group_name_H-M   'P 1'
#
loop_
_entity.id
_entity.type
_entity.pdbx_description
1 polymer ?
#
loop_
_entity_poly.entity_id
_entity_poly.type
_entity_poly.pdbx_seq_one_letter_code
_entity_poly.pdbx_strand_id
1 'polypeptide(L)'
;MSDEPRFSPVAFALALVTVSLGTAAGLAFVPVVGTYFGTLAGAFVAGLAVEKRPVLEGGLAGVVAGLGVLAAGPFVGSGVGAAVAGLAAVGPLTLLVSVALSFAVGAFGAHFGDDLRDGLTETVEEPGSGSTDISDLGVAPLTESAEDEIESVREATDESAAVEETAADDASEAGEKELEYE
;
A
#
# COMPACT_ATOMS: atom_id res chain seq x y z
N MET A 1 17.45 16.50 22.73
CA MET A 1 16.74 15.79 21.65
C MET A 1 17.03 16.55 20.39
N SER A 2 17.87 15.99 19.52
CA SER A 2 18.13 16.59 18.21
C SER A 2 16.94 16.24 17.32
N ASP A 3 16.19 17.24 16.85
CA ASP A 3 15.13 17.04 15.87
C ASP A 3 15.78 16.49 14.59
N GLU A 4 15.57 15.21 14.30
CA GLU A 4 15.90 14.71 12.98
C GLU A 4 15.00 15.42 11.95
N PRO A 5 15.55 15.81 10.79
CA PRO A 5 14.79 16.52 9.79
C PRO A 5 13.65 15.64 9.28
N ARG A 6 12.41 16.14 9.41
CA ARG A 6 11.17 15.51 8.92
C ARG A 6 11.08 15.40 7.40
N PHE A 7 12.07 15.93 6.68
CA PHE A 7 12.13 15.94 5.22
C PHE A 7 13.52 15.50 4.75
N SER A 8 13.55 14.55 3.82
CA SER A 8 14.74 14.03 3.18
C SER A 8 14.77 14.40 1.69
N PRO A 9 15.70 15.27 1.26
CA PRO A 9 15.83 15.64 -0.17
C PRO A 9 16.10 14.44 -1.07
N VAL A 10 16.82 13.43 -0.56
CA VAL A 10 17.13 12.20 -1.30
C VAL A 10 15.88 11.35 -1.48
N ALA A 11 15.08 11.20 -0.41
CA ALA A 11 13.80 10.51 -0.47
C ALA A 11 12.84 11.20 -1.44
N PHE A 12 12.82 12.53 -1.42
CA PHE A 12 12.03 13.32 -2.35
C PHE A 12 12.47 13.14 -3.80
N ALA A 13 13.77 13.13 -4.08
CA ALA A 13 14.28 12.90 -5.43
C ALA A 13 13.89 11.50 -5.94
N LEU A 14 14.03 10.46 -5.10
CA LEU A 14 13.59 9.11 -5.44
C LEU A 14 12.09 9.05 -5.69
N ALA A 15 11.29 9.63 -4.78
CA ALA A 15 9.85 9.72 -4.92
C ALA A 15 9.45 10.45 -6.21
N LEU A 16 10.10 11.58 -6.55
CA LEU A 16 9.83 12.28 -7.80
C LEU A 16 10.06 11.41 -9.03
N VAL A 17 11.17 10.66 -9.05
CA VAL A 17 11.49 9.79 -10.18
C VAL A 17 10.47 8.67 -10.30
N THR A 18 10.25 7.89 -9.24
CA THR A 18 9.37 6.72 -9.30
C THR A 18 7.91 7.11 -9.50
N VAL A 19 7.44 8.17 -8.84
CA VAL A 19 6.09 8.72 -9.03
C VAL A 19 5.92 9.19 -10.46
N SER A 20 6.82 10.03 -10.99
CA SER A 20 6.68 10.53 -12.37
C SER A 20 6.68 9.40 -13.40
N LEU A 21 7.53 8.39 -13.23
CA LEU A 21 7.55 7.20 -14.09
C LEU A 21 6.24 6.42 -13.99
N GLY A 22 5.77 6.17 -12.76
CA GLY A 22 4.52 5.45 -12.51
C GLY A 22 3.32 6.20 -13.09
N THR A 23 3.21 7.51 -12.84
CA THR A 23 2.18 8.38 -13.38
C THR A 23 2.20 8.37 -14.91
N ALA A 24 3.37 8.51 -15.54
CA ALA A 24 3.50 8.49 -17.00
C ALA A 24 3.10 7.12 -17.60
N ALA A 25 3.52 6.03 -16.98
CA ALA A 25 3.10 4.68 -17.38
C ALA A 25 1.58 4.52 -17.25
N GLY A 26 1.01 4.91 -16.10
CA GLY A 26 -0.42 4.83 -15.86
C GLY A 26 -1.26 5.67 -16.83
N LEU A 27 -0.81 6.89 -17.13
CA LEU A 27 -1.41 7.78 -18.13
C LEU A 27 -1.45 7.13 -19.51
N ALA A 28 -0.41 6.38 -19.89
CA ALA A 28 -0.31 5.71 -21.19
C ALA A 28 -1.31 4.55 -21.37
N PHE A 29 -1.78 3.93 -20.28
CA PHE A 29 -2.79 2.86 -20.33
C PHE A 29 -4.22 3.39 -20.23
N VAL A 30 -4.53 4.12 -19.15
CA VAL A 30 -5.87 4.66 -18.89
C VAL A 30 -5.73 6.09 -18.35
N PRO A 31 -6.04 7.14 -19.12
CA PRO A 31 -5.61 8.49 -18.80
C PRO A 31 -6.04 9.00 -17.42
N VAL A 32 -7.29 8.77 -17.01
CA VAL A 32 -7.79 9.28 -15.72
C VAL A 32 -7.40 8.34 -14.58
N VAL A 33 -7.92 7.11 -14.64
CA VAL A 33 -7.75 6.13 -13.56
C VAL A 33 -6.29 5.68 -13.45
N GLY A 34 -5.66 5.37 -14.58
CA GLY A 34 -4.27 4.94 -14.64
C GLY A 34 -3.30 5.98 -14.10
N THR A 35 -3.55 7.28 -14.28
CA THR A 35 -2.73 8.35 -13.67
C THR A 35 -2.67 8.23 -12.15
N TYR A 36 -3.81 8.03 -11.49
CA TYR A 36 -3.85 7.90 -10.03
C TYR A 36 -3.23 6.59 -9.56
N PHE A 37 -3.54 5.46 -10.23
CA PHE A 37 -2.92 4.17 -9.90
C PHE A 37 -1.41 4.16 -10.14
N GLY A 38 -0.96 4.79 -11.22
CA GLY A 38 0.46 4.95 -11.54
C GLY A 38 1.19 5.81 -10.53
N THR A 39 0.60 6.94 -10.13
CA THR A 39 1.11 7.81 -9.05
C THR A 39 1.21 7.04 -7.73
N LEU A 40 0.16 6.29 -7.38
CA LEU A 40 0.11 5.46 -6.18
C LEU A 40 1.21 4.39 -6.19
N ALA A 41 1.33 3.64 -7.29
CA ALA A 41 2.33 2.59 -7.45
C ALA A 41 3.76 3.14 -7.43
N GLY A 42 4.01 4.28 -8.09
CA GLY A 42 5.31 4.95 -8.07
C GLY A 42 5.69 5.45 -6.68
N ALA A 43 4.73 6.00 -5.94
CA ALA A 43 4.94 6.43 -4.56
C ALA A 43 5.15 5.25 -3.61
N PHE A 44 4.44 4.14 -3.83
CA PHE A 44 4.64 2.88 -3.10
C PHE A 44 6.05 2.34 -3.26
N VAL A 45 6.58 2.32 -4.48
CA VAL A 45 7.97 1.95 -4.74
C VAL A 45 8.95 2.90 -4.05
N ALA A 46 8.64 4.20 -3.98
CA ALA A 46 9.44 5.15 -3.22
C ALA A 46 9.45 4.84 -1.71
N GLY A 47 8.29 4.51 -1.15
CA GLY A 47 8.14 4.09 0.25
C GLY A 47 8.98 2.88 0.59
N LEU A 48 9.03 1.89 -0.30
CA LEU A 48 9.87 0.70 -0.14
C LEU A 48 11.38 0.98 -0.22
N ALA A 49 11.78 2.05 -0.90
CA ALA A 49 13.19 2.34 -1.17
C ALA A 49 13.86 3.22 -0.11
N VAL A 50 13.08 3.82 0.79
CA VAL A 50 13.55 4.87 1.69
C VAL A 50 13.44 4.42 3.14
N GLU A 51 14.46 4.78 3.94
CA GLU A 51 14.57 4.36 5.34
C GLU A 51 13.79 5.20 6.35
N LYS A 52 13.40 6.41 5.94
CA LYS A 52 12.69 7.38 6.77
C LYS A 52 11.31 7.66 6.17
N ARG A 53 10.29 7.67 7.02
CA ARG A 53 8.86 7.97 6.71
C ARG A 53 8.68 8.97 5.55
N PRO A 54 8.54 8.52 4.29
CA PRO A 54 8.61 9.37 3.11
C PRO A 54 7.23 9.93 2.69
N VAL A 55 6.29 10.06 3.64
CA VAL A 55 4.90 10.41 3.35
C VAL A 55 4.77 11.82 2.77
N LEU A 56 5.55 12.77 3.30
CA LEU A 56 5.58 14.14 2.78
C LEU A 56 6.21 14.21 1.39
N GLU A 57 7.27 13.45 1.18
CA GLU A 57 8.02 13.36 -0.07
C GLU A 57 7.18 12.73 -1.18
N GLY A 58 6.52 11.61 -0.88
CA GLY A 58 5.59 10.93 -1.78
C GLY A 58 4.40 11.81 -2.12
N GLY A 59 3.83 12.50 -1.13
CA GLY A 59 2.73 13.45 -1.35
C GLY A 59 3.14 14.63 -2.24
N LEU A 60 4.27 15.28 -1.96
CA LEU A 60 4.78 16.38 -2.78
C LEU A 60 5.16 15.90 -4.19
N ALA A 61 5.76 14.72 -4.33
CA ALA A 61 6.04 14.12 -5.62
C ALA A 61 4.75 13.86 -6.42
N GLY A 62 3.71 13.37 -5.74
CA GLY A 62 2.36 13.24 -6.30
C GLY A 62 1.80 14.56 -6.81
N VAL A 63 1.90 15.64 -6.03
CA VAL A 63 1.50 16.99 -6.46
C VAL A 63 2.26 17.43 -7.71
N VAL A 64 3.59 17.28 -7.74
CA VAL A 64 4.40 17.67 -8.89
C VAL A 64 4.00 16.88 -10.13
N ALA A 65 3.81 15.56 -10.01
CA ALA A 65 3.37 14.71 -11.10
C ALA A 65 1.95 15.09 -11.59
N GLY A 66 1.01 15.31 -10.67
CA GLY A 66 -0.36 15.74 -10.98
C GLY A 66 -0.41 17.09 -11.70
N LEU A 67 0.39 18.07 -11.25
CA LEU A 67 0.56 19.34 -11.95
C LEU A 67 1.20 19.14 -13.33
N GLY A 68 2.16 18.23 -13.46
CA GLY A 68 2.77 17.85 -14.73
C GLY A 68 1.74 17.29 -15.72
N VAL A 69 0.86 16.41 -15.27
CA VAL A 69 -0.24 15.86 -16.09
C VAL A 69 -1.21 16.97 -16.51
N LEU A 70 -1.59 17.84 -15.58
CA LEU A 70 -2.52 18.93 -15.84
C LEU A 70 -1.95 19.97 -16.83
N ALA A 71 -0.65 20.25 -16.70
CA ALA A 71 0.10 21.11 -17.60
C ALA A 71 0.31 20.50 -18.99
N ALA A 72 0.44 19.17 -19.07
CA ALA A 72 0.65 18.44 -20.33
C ALA A 72 -0.65 18.23 -21.13
N GLY A 73 -1.81 18.17 -20.48
CA GLY A 73 -3.10 17.75 -21.08
C GLY A 73 -3.48 18.44 -22.41
N PRO A 74 -3.62 19.77 -22.48
CA PRO A 74 -4.02 20.45 -23.71
C PRO A 74 -2.86 20.81 -24.66
N PHE A 75 -1.60 20.56 -24.26
CA PHE A 75 -0.45 21.37 -24.68
C PHE A 75 0.85 20.58 -24.85
N VAL A 76 0.75 19.28 -25.15
CA VAL A 76 1.92 18.46 -25.45
C VAL A 76 2.70 19.09 -26.61
N GLY A 77 3.90 19.62 -26.32
CA GLY A 77 4.79 20.25 -27.29
C GLY A 77 4.82 21.79 -27.34
N SER A 78 4.01 22.51 -26.55
CA SER A 78 3.96 23.99 -26.61
C SER A 78 4.89 24.72 -25.61
N GLY A 79 5.77 24.00 -24.94
CA GLY A 79 6.77 24.56 -24.02
C GLY A 79 6.20 25.05 -22.67
N VAL A 80 7.11 25.47 -21.78
CA VAL A 80 6.79 25.80 -20.37
C VAL A 80 5.81 26.97 -20.24
N GLY A 81 5.91 27.99 -21.09
CA GLY A 81 5.01 29.16 -21.03
C GLY A 81 3.55 28.81 -21.29
N ALA A 82 3.28 27.93 -22.25
CA ALA A 82 1.92 27.48 -22.55
C ALA A 82 1.36 26.55 -21.46
N ALA A 83 2.22 25.70 -20.87
CA ALA A 83 1.86 24.90 -19.70
C ALA A 83 1.42 25.78 -18.51
N VAL A 84 2.17 26.86 -18.23
CA VAL A 84 1.82 27.81 -17.15
C VAL A 84 0.50 28.54 -17.47
N ALA A 85 0.30 28.98 -18.70
CA ALA A 85 -0.95 29.62 -19.12
C ALA A 85 -2.14 28.66 -19.02
N GLY A 86 -1.95 27.39 -19.41
CA GLY A 86 -2.94 26.33 -19.26
C GLY A 86 -3.29 26.07 -17.79
N LEU A 87 -2.30 26.03 -16.91
CA LEU A 87 -2.53 25.86 -15.48
C LEU A 87 -3.26 27.07 -14.87
N ALA A 88 -2.94 28.29 -15.32
CA ALA A 88 -3.64 29.51 -14.90
C ALA A 88 -5.09 29.58 -15.40
N ALA A 89 -5.44 28.85 -16.45
CA ALA A 89 -6.80 28.74 -16.96
C ALA A 89 -7.65 27.71 -16.17
N VAL A 90 -7.02 26.85 -15.36
CA VAL A 90 -7.74 25.91 -14.49
C VAL A 90 -8.41 26.68 -13.35
N GLY A 91 -9.68 26.37 -13.07
CA GLY A 91 -10.41 26.97 -11.96
C GLY A 91 -9.68 26.75 -10.62
N PRO A 92 -9.67 27.74 -9.70
CA PRO A 92 -8.97 27.61 -8.42
C PRO A 92 -9.45 26.41 -7.59
N LEU A 93 -10.75 26.13 -7.62
CA LEU A 93 -11.34 25.01 -6.89
C LEU A 93 -10.88 23.66 -7.48
N THR A 94 -10.87 23.53 -8.81
CA THR A 94 -10.42 22.30 -9.48
C THR A 94 -8.92 22.07 -9.27
N LEU A 95 -8.13 23.14 -9.25
CA LEU A 95 -6.70 23.08 -8.96
C LEU A 95 -6.49 22.59 -7.51
N LEU A 96 -7.19 23.18 -6.54
CA LEU A 96 -7.10 22.78 -5.14
C LEU A 96 -7.45 21.31 -4.94
N VAL A 97 -8.58 20.86 -5.50
CA VAL A 97 -9.01 19.45 -5.42
C VAL A 97 -7.97 18.53 -6.07
N SER A 98 -7.43 18.92 -7.24
CA SER A 98 -6.42 18.11 -7.94
C SER A 98 -5.12 18.00 -7.15
N VAL A 99 -4.66 19.10 -6.53
CA VAL A 99 -3.48 19.12 -5.67
C VAL A 99 -3.70 18.28 -4.42
N ALA A 100 -4.83 18.46 -3.74
CA ALA A 100 -5.16 17.68 -2.55
C ALA A 100 -5.24 16.18 -2.84
N LEU A 101 -5.89 15.82 -3.95
CA LEU A 101 -6.01 14.43 -4.38
C LEU A 101 -4.66 13.84 -4.78
N SER A 102 -3.86 14.58 -5.56
CA SER A 102 -2.53 14.12 -5.98
C SER A 102 -1.58 13.95 -4.78
N PHE A 103 -1.66 14.87 -3.82
CA PHE A 103 -0.95 14.75 -2.55
C PHE A 103 -1.40 13.50 -1.79
N ALA A 104 -2.72 13.30 -1.62
CA ALA A 104 -3.25 12.17 -0.88
C ALA A 104 -2.83 10.83 -1.51
N VAL A 105 -2.93 10.71 -2.84
CA VAL A 105 -2.55 9.49 -3.57
C VAL A 105 -1.05 9.20 -3.44
N GLY A 106 -0.20 10.22 -3.58
CA GLY A 106 1.25 10.07 -3.40
C GLY A 106 1.65 9.76 -1.95
N ALA A 107 1.04 10.45 -0.98
CA ALA A 107 1.30 10.23 0.44
C ALA A 107 0.85 8.83 0.87
N PHE A 108 -0.32 8.39 0.40
CA PHE A 108 -0.85 7.05 0.69
C PHE A 108 0.05 5.97 0.09
N GLY A 109 0.43 6.08 -1.18
CA GLY A 109 1.36 5.12 -1.80
C GLY A 109 2.65 5.01 -0.99
N ALA A 110 3.30 6.13 -0.68
CA ALA A 110 4.53 6.15 0.11
C ALA A 110 4.35 5.57 1.52
N HIS A 111 3.24 5.85 2.18
CA HIS A 111 2.93 5.29 3.51
C HIS A 111 2.77 3.77 3.47
N PHE A 112 2.05 3.21 2.49
CA PHE A 112 1.92 1.76 2.35
C PHE A 112 3.25 1.08 2.03
N GLY A 113 4.12 1.74 1.25
CA GLY A 113 5.46 1.22 0.96
C GLY A 113 6.35 1.20 2.20
N ASP A 114 6.31 2.26 2.98
CA ASP A 114 7.03 2.40 4.26
C ASP A 114 6.57 1.33 5.27
N ASP A 115 5.26 1.20 5.48
CA ASP A 115 4.69 0.21 6.41
C ASP A 115 5.03 -1.23 5.99
N LEU A 116 5.01 -1.54 4.69
CA LEU A 116 5.39 -2.87 4.20
C LEU A 116 6.90 -3.12 4.38
N ARG A 117 7.73 -2.11 4.12
CA ARG A 117 9.18 -2.21 4.34
C ARG A 117 9.50 -2.45 5.80
N ASP A 118 8.90 -1.68 6.70
CA ASP A 118 9.09 -1.82 8.14
C ASP A 118 8.63 -3.21 8.60
N GLY A 119 7.44 -3.66 8.18
CA GLY A 119 6.95 -5.01 8.50
C GLY A 119 7.81 -6.16 7.94
N LEU A 120 8.58 -5.93 6.87
CA LEU A 120 9.53 -6.91 6.31
C LEU A 120 10.93 -6.83 6.92
N THR A 121 11.29 -5.72 7.55
CA THR A 121 12.64 -5.47 8.08
C THR A 121 12.71 -5.50 9.61
N GLU A 122 11.57 -5.39 10.28
CA GLU A 122 11.45 -5.59 11.72
C GLU A 122 11.74 -7.06 12.06
N THR A 123 12.80 -7.28 12.84
CA THR A 123 13.12 -8.62 13.34
C THR A 123 12.07 -9.03 14.35
N VAL A 124 11.46 -10.20 14.16
CA VAL A 124 10.56 -10.81 15.15
C VAL A 124 11.36 -11.05 16.42
N GLU A 125 11.01 -10.36 17.51
CA GLU A 125 11.52 -10.70 18.84
C GLU A 125 11.03 -12.12 19.18
N GLU A 126 11.95 -13.07 19.22
CA GLU A 126 11.65 -14.39 19.73
C GLU A 126 11.25 -14.25 21.21
N PRO A 127 10.06 -14.73 21.62
CA PRO A 127 9.66 -14.71 23.01
C PRO A 127 10.54 -15.70 23.79
N GLY A 128 11.76 -15.28 24.16
CA GLY A 128 12.75 -16.21 24.69
C GLY A 128 14.18 -15.71 24.82
N SER A 129 14.45 -14.43 25.08
CA SER A 129 15.74 -14.04 25.67
C SER A 129 15.67 -12.78 26.54
N GLY A 130 14.49 -12.52 27.13
CA GLY A 130 14.48 -11.86 28.42
C GLY A 130 14.93 -12.90 29.43
N SER A 131 16.17 -12.83 29.91
CA SER A 131 16.43 -13.34 31.25
C SER A 131 15.54 -12.53 32.17
N THR A 132 14.34 -13.04 32.45
CA THR A 132 13.58 -12.62 33.61
C THR A 132 14.54 -12.84 34.75
N ASP A 133 15.15 -11.76 35.22
CA ASP A 133 15.98 -11.77 36.41
C ASP A 133 15.03 -12.02 37.56
N ILE A 134 14.80 -13.31 37.83
CA ILE A 134 13.93 -13.85 38.87
C ILE A 134 14.36 -13.38 40.27
N SER A 135 15.48 -12.66 40.36
CA SER A 135 16.04 -12.02 41.55
C SER A 135 15.18 -10.86 42.11
N ASP A 136 14.24 -10.29 41.34
CA ASP A 136 13.41 -9.15 41.80
C ASP A 136 12.00 -9.56 42.31
N LEU A 137 11.65 -10.85 42.20
CA LEU A 137 10.47 -11.39 42.88
C LEU A 137 10.96 -12.07 44.15
N GLY A 138 10.96 -11.35 45.27
CA GLY A 138 11.37 -11.81 46.60
C GLY A 138 10.55 -12.99 47.16
N VAL A 139 10.57 -14.12 46.48
CA VAL A 139 9.94 -15.37 46.86
C VAL A 139 11.06 -16.31 47.33
N ALA A 140 11.07 -16.57 48.64
CA ALA A 140 12.00 -17.50 49.25
C ALA A 140 11.89 -18.90 48.60
N PRO A 141 13.00 -19.63 48.47
CA PRO A 141 12.98 -20.98 47.91
C PRO A 141 12.24 -21.89 48.88
N LEU A 142 11.03 -22.33 48.52
CA LEU A 142 10.37 -23.42 49.22
C LEU A 142 11.03 -24.72 48.80
N THR A 143 11.76 -25.26 49.77
CA THR A 143 12.36 -26.58 49.80
C THR A 143 11.33 -27.68 49.52
N GLU A 144 11.67 -28.55 48.58
CA GLU A 144 11.47 -30.00 48.60
C GLU A 144 10.42 -30.57 49.59
N SER A 145 9.27 -31.03 49.09
CA SER A 145 8.49 -32.13 49.70
C SER A 145 7.33 -32.61 48.83
N ALA A 146 7.28 -33.94 48.65
CA ALA A 146 6.15 -34.83 48.36
C ALA A 146 5.41 -34.63 47.02
N GLU A 147 5.55 -35.52 46.02
CA GLU A 147 4.98 -36.88 45.93
C GLU A 147 3.44 -36.92 45.81
N ASP A 148 2.99 -37.58 44.73
CA ASP A 148 1.64 -38.09 44.42
C ASP A 148 0.47 -37.12 44.24
N GLU A 149 0.01 -36.98 42.99
CA GLU A 149 -1.30 -37.56 42.61
C GLU A 149 -1.43 -37.69 41.08
N ILE A 150 -1.70 -38.92 40.65
CA ILE A 150 -1.95 -39.34 39.27
C ILE A 150 -3.49 -39.43 39.14
N GLU A 151 -4.18 -38.61 38.34
CA GLU A 151 -5.49 -39.07 37.83
C GLU A 151 -6.03 -38.28 36.61
N SER A 152 -6.25 -39.02 35.51
CA SER A 152 -7.29 -38.85 34.47
C SER A 152 -7.45 -37.49 33.78
N VAL A 153 -7.43 -37.37 32.46
CA VAL A 153 -8.40 -37.99 31.53
C VAL A 153 -7.72 -38.25 30.18
N ARG A 154 -7.76 -39.51 29.76
CA ARG A 154 -7.65 -39.94 28.35
C ARG A 154 -9.05 -39.88 27.73
N GLU A 155 -9.18 -39.26 26.56
CA GLU A 155 -10.11 -39.66 25.49
C GLU A 155 -9.63 -38.97 24.20
N ALA A 156 -8.82 -39.63 23.36
CA ALA A 156 -9.18 -40.51 22.25
C ALA A 156 -9.93 -39.75 21.12
N THR A 157 -9.27 -39.32 20.04
CA THR A 157 -8.92 -40.05 18.80
C THR A 157 -10.03 -40.02 17.73
N ASP A 158 -9.64 -39.52 16.54
CA ASP A 158 -10.10 -39.85 15.17
C ASP A 158 -11.55 -39.55 14.72
N GLU A 159 -11.70 -38.85 13.58
CA GLU A 159 -11.79 -39.46 12.23
C GLU A 159 -12.60 -38.61 11.21
N SER A 160 -12.14 -38.66 9.94
CA SER A 160 -12.82 -38.36 8.67
C SER A 160 -13.02 -36.88 8.30
N ALA A 161 -12.56 -36.31 7.16
CA ALA A 161 -12.36 -36.76 5.77
C ALA A 161 -13.64 -37.05 4.97
N ALA A 162 -14.07 -36.06 4.18
CA ALA A 162 -14.80 -36.12 2.88
C ALA A 162 -15.19 -34.66 2.54
N VAL A 163 -14.70 -33.96 1.50
CA VAL A 163 -14.83 -34.18 0.04
C VAL A 163 -16.22 -34.67 -0.35
N GLU A 164 -17.08 -33.72 -0.74
CA GLU A 164 -18.19 -33.99 -1.64
C GLU A 164 -18.18 -32.97 -2.79
N GLU A 165 -17.81 -33.50 -3.95
CA GLU A 165 -18.10 -33.04 -5.29
C GLU A 165 -19.56 -33.42 -5.61
N THR A 166 -20.37 -32.48 -6.11
CA THR A 166 -21.53 -32.82 -6.95
C THR A 166 -21.61 -31.86 -8.12
N ALA A 167 -21.37 -32.42 -9.30
CA ALA A 167 -21.62 -31.85 -10.61
C ALA A 167 -22.89 -32.47 -11.22
N ALA A 168 -23.43 -31.74 -12.21
CA ALA A 168 -24.42 -32.17 -13.23
C ALA A 168 -25.87 -32.35 -12.72
N ASP A 169 -26.93 -32.07 -13.47
CA ASP A 169 -27.14 -31.82 -14.90
C ASP A 169 -28.57 -31.25 -15.02
N ASP A 170 -28.86 -30.41 -16.02
CA ASP A 170 -29.78 -30.79 -17.12
C ASP A 170 -30.07 -29.57 -18.03
N ALA A 171 -30.18 -29.90 -19.31
CA ALA A 171 -30.11 -29.06 -20.48
C ALA A 171 -31.49 -28.69 -21.05
N SER A 172 -31.43 -27.94 -22.16
CA SER A 172 -32.39 -27.93 -23.29
C SER A 172 -33.59 -26.98 -23.25
N GLU A 173 -33.49 -25.89 -24.01
CA GLU A 173 -34.32 -25.55 -25.20
C GLU A 173 -33.67 -24.31 -25.86
N ALA A 174 -33.00 -24.36 -27.03
CA ALA A 174 -33.47 -24.65 -28.38
C ALA A 174 -34.61 -23.72 -28.85
N GLY A 175 -34.29 -22.75 -29.71
CA GLY A 175 -35.28 -21.89 -30.38
C GLY A 175 -34.66 -20.82 -31.26
N GLU A 176 -34.23 -21.20 -32.46
CA GLU A 176 -33.79 -20.33 -33.55
C GLU A 176 -34.92 -19.44 -34.12
N LYS A 177 -34.52 -18.49 -34.99
CA LYS A 177 -35.29 -17.76 -36.05
C LYS A 177 -35.78 -16.36 -35.66
N GLU A 178 -35.75 -15.32 -36.50
CA GLU A 178 -35.27 -15.06 -37.85
C GLU A 178 -35.48 -13.53 -38.09
N LEU A 179 -34.86 -13.01 -39.14
CA LEU A 179 -34.84 -11.64 -39.66
C LEU A 179 -36.18 -10.88 -39.63
N GLU A 180 -36.14 -9.55 -39.44
CA GLU A 180 -36.98 -8.65 -40.25
C GLU A 180 -36.35 -7.26 -40.44
N TYR A 181 -36.30 -6.84 -41.70
CA TYR A 181 -36.00 -5.50 -42.19
C TYR A 181 -37.25 -4.62 -42.04
N GLU A 182 -37.08 -3.35 -41.66
CA GLU A 182 -37.69 -2.18 -42.32
C GLU A 182 -36.85 -0.92 -42.03
#